data_AF-A0A9P6Y163-F1
#
_entry.id   AF-A0A9P6Y163-F1
#
_cell.length_a   1.000
_cell.length_b   1.000
_cell.length_c   1.000
_cell.angle_alpha   90.00
_cell.angle_beta   90.00
_cell.angle_gamma   90.00
#
_symmetry.space_group_name_H-M   'P 1'
#
loop_
_entity.id
_entity.type
_entity.pdbx_description
1 polymer ?
#
loop_
_entity_poly.entity_id
_entity_poly.type
_entity_poly.pdbx_seq_one_letter_code
_entity_poly.pdbx_strand_id
1 'polypeptide(L)'
;MSKHDNDFVEWRKSGSGRPVGRPPKLTNAHRDFLVKLVDENDTGLTLNQMMESLTTEFMGLEISKSAFHEFAKTKCRISCKRAHFQPEERNNLEKIQLRYDWVKHWESTDLDFESNCVFIDEAGFHINMKRSFAWSKVGTRAVVKTPKTKSKMTTILGAISPFGVVNMKIA
;
A
#
# COMPACT_ATOMS: atom_id res chain seq x y z
N MET A 1 -14.57 1.02 29.37
CA MET A 1 -15.70 1.51 28.56
C MET A 1 -15.22 2.64 27.67
N SER A 2 -14.90 2.33 26.42
CA SER A 2 -14.37 3.30 25.45
C SER A 2 -15.52 4.14 24.92
N LYS A 3 -15.41 5.47 25.07
CA LYS A 3 -16.32 6.43 24.43
C LYS A 3 -16.27 6.20 22.93
N HIS A 4 -17.36 5.69 22.35
CA HIS A 4 -17.60 5.84 20.92
C HIS A 4 -17.86 7.33 20.70
N ASP A 5 -16.85 8.07 20.27
CA ASP A 5 -17.02 9.44 19.78
C ASP A 5 -17.98 9.39 18.60
N ASN A 6 -19.21 9.77 18.89
CA ASN A 6 -20.33 9.84 17.97
C ASN A 6 -20.20 11.16 17.18
N ASP A 7 -19.09 11.31 16.44
CA ASP A 7 -18.70 12.51 15.67
C ASP A 7 -19.66 12.87 14.51
N PHE A 8 -20.80 12.19 14.41
CA PHE A 8 -21.79 12.35 13.33
C PHE A 8 -23.19 12.68 13.83
N VAL A 9 -23.38 12.78 15.13
CA VAL A 9 -24.40 13.70 15.64
C VAL A 9 -23.66 15.00 15.86
N GLU A 10 -23.50 15.80 14.80
CA GLU A 10 -23.44 17.23 15.02
C GLU A 10 -24.69 17.54 15.86
N TRP A 11 -24.51 17.77 17.16
CA TRP A 11 -25.45 18.59 17.90
C TRP A 11 -25.51 19.89 17.11
N ARG A 12 -26.51 19.99 16.23
CA ARG A 12 -26.78 21.17 15.41
C ARG A 12 -26.70 22.34 16.38
N LYS A 13 -25.88 23.34 16.09
CA LYS A 13 -25.96 24.60 16.84
C LYS A 13 -27.37 25.16 16.63
N SER A 14 -28.26 24.87 17.56
CA SER A 14 -29.60 25.45 17.63
C SER A 14 -29.40 26.96 17.83
N GLY A 15 -29.52 27.76 16.76
CA GLY A 15 -29.38 29.21 16.89
C GLY A 15 -29.05 30.00 15.63
N SER A 16 -28.63 29.38 14.52
CA SER A 16 -28.53 30.13 13.26
C SER A 16 -29.80 29.91 12.45
N GLY A 17 -30.65 30.92 12.28
CA GLY A 17 -31.91 30.90 11.53
C GLY A 17 -31.78 30.62 10.03
N ARG A 18 -30.78 29.82 9.62
CA ARG A 18 -30.62 29.30 8.26
C ARG A 18 -31.46 28.02 8.12
N PRO A 19 -32.15 27.81 6.99
CA PRO A 19 -32.83 26.56 6.71
C PRO A 19 -31.86 25.39 6.89
N VAL A 20 -32.34 24.31 7.51
CA VAL A 20 -31.55 23.09 7.71
C VAL A 20 -31.08 22.60 6.33
N GLY A 21 -29.77 22.59 6.11
CA GLY A 21 -29.17 22.13 4.86
C GLY A 21 -29.54 20.68 4.56
N ARG A 22 -29.42 20.27 3.29
CA ARG A 22 -29.70 18.89 2.85
C ARG A 22 -28.92 17.90 3.73
N PRO A 23 -29.56 16.84 4.25
CA PRO A 23 -28.87 15.85 5.07
C PRO A 23 -27.69 15.23 4.31
N PRO A 24 -26.58 14.90 4.99
CA PRO A 24 -25.44 14.27 4.36
C PRO A 24 -25.85 12.95 3.69
N LYS A 25 -25.49 12.77 2.43
CA LYS A 25 -25.71 11.50 1.71
C LYS A 25 -24.89 10.33 2.29
N LEU A 26 -23.79 10.64 2.97
CA LEU A 26 -22.87 9.66 3.54
C LEU A 26 -22.98 9.63 5.06
N THR A 27 -23.10 8.42 5.62
CA THR A 27 -23.35 8.18 7.04
C THR A 27 -22.22 7.37 7.68
N ASN A 28 -22.29 7.18 9.00
CA ASN A 28 -21.37 6.30 9.73
C ASN A 28 -21.43 4.85 9.26
N ALA A 29 -22.61 4.35 8.89
CA ALA A 29 -22.74 2.99 8.37
C ALA A 29 -21.87 2.80 7.11
N HIS A 30 -21.81 3.80 6.23
CA HIS A 30 -20.96 3.77 5.04
C HIS A 30 -19.48 3.80 5.40
N ARG A 31 -19.09 4.58 6.42
CA ARG A 31 -17.72 4.65 6.92
C ARG A 31 -17.27 3.30 7.48
N ASP A 32 -18.06 2.70 8.35
CA ASP A 32 -17.72 1.46 9.04
C ASP A 32 -17.60 0.30 8.06
N PHE A 33 -18.49 0.25 7.05
CA PHE A 33 -18.39 -0.68 5.94
C PHE A 33 -17.07 -0.54 5.16
N LEU A 34 -16.70 0.69 4.76
CA LEU A 34 -15.45 0.92 4.00
C LEU A 34 -14.20 0.59 4.81
N VAL A 35 -14.21 0.90 6.11
CA VAL A 35 -13.13 0.57 7.03
C VAL A 35 -12.97 -0.94 7.14
N LYS A 36 -14.07 -1.66 7.33
CA LYS A 36 -14.07 -3.14 7.39
C LYS A 36 -13.60 -3.74 6.07
N LEU A 37 -14.10 -3.25 4.94
CA LEU A 37 -13.73 -3.69 3.61
C LEU A 37 -12.22 -3.54 3.35
N VAL A 38 -11.59 -2.46 3.83
CA VAL A 38 -10.14 -2.24 3.67
C VAL A 38 -9.31 -3.10 4.63
N ASP A 39 -9.81 -3.38 5.84
CA ASP A 39 -9.10 -4.24 6.80
C ASP A 39 -9.17 -5.73 6.40
N GLU A 40 -10.31 -6.19 5.91
CA GLU A 40 -10.54 -7.59 5.53
C GLU A 40 -9.91 -7.92 4.17
N ASN A 41 -9.72 -6.93 3.31
CA ASN A 41 -9.23 -7.16 1.96
C ASN A 41 -7.70 -7.05 1.89
N ASP A 42 -7.06 -8.22 1.95
CA ASP A 42 -5.64 -8.41 1.66
C ASP A 42 -5.27 -8.10 0.20
N THR A 43 -6.19 -7.73 -0.68
CA THR A 43 -5.91 -7.47 -2.10
C THR A 43 -6.21 -6.03 -2.50
N GLY A 44 -5.32 -5.11 -2.14
CA GLY A 44 -5.07 -3.82 -2.80
C GLY A 44 -6.21 -3.20 -3.61
N LEU A 45 -7.38 -2.99 -2.97
CA LEU A 45 -8.59 -2.48 -3.63
C LEU A 45 -8.34 -1.13 -4.29
N THR A 46 -8.96 -0.89 -5.44
CA THR A 46 -8.98 0.43 -6.07
C THR A 46 -10.10 1.29 -5.50
N LEU A 47 -9.97 2.61 -5.61
CA LEU A 47 -11.02 3.54 -5.18
C LEU A 47 -12.36 3.28 -5.90
N ASN A 48 -12.32 2.90 -7.19
CA ASN A 48 -13.52 2.54 -7.95
C ASN A 48 -14.17 1.26 -7.40
N GLN A 49 -13.38 0.22 -7.11
CA GLN A 49 -13.89 -1.02 -6.52
C GLN A 49 -14.50 -0.77 -5.13
N MET A 50 -13.87 0.06 -4.31
CA MET A 50 -14.44 0.44 -3.01
C MET A 50 -15.77 1.18 -3.17
N MET A 51 -15.86 2.08 -4.17
CA MET A 51 -17.08 2.80 -4.49
C MET A 51 -18.17 1.87 -5.01
N GLU A 52 -17.85 0.94 -5.92
CA GLU A 52 -18.76 -0.08 -6.45
C GLU A 52 -19.29 -0.98 -5.32
N SER A 53 -18.41 -1.48 -4.45
CA SER A 53 -18.83 -2.28 -3.28
C SER A 53 -19.77 -1.50 -2.37
N LEU A 54 -19.50 -0.21 -2.14
CA LEU A 54 -20.37 0.64 -1.33
C LEU A 54 -21.74 0.88 -1.98
N THR A 55 -21.78 1.17 -3.29
CA THR A 55 -23.05 1.40 -4.00
C THR A 55 -23.89 0.14 -4.17
N THR A 56 -23.24 -1.03 -4.20
CA THR A 56 -23.92 -2.33 -4.23
C THR A 56 -24.54 -2.67 -2.88
N GLU A 57 -23.80 -2.47 -1.78
CA GLU A 57 -24.32 -2.71 -0.42
C GLU A 57 -25.44 -1.73 -0.05
N PHE A 58 -25.29 -0.46 -0.43
CA PHE A 58 -26.25 0.61 -0.17
C PHE A 58 -26.95 1.03 -1.47
N MET A 59 -27.88 0.18 -1.92
CA MET A 59 -28.67 0.42 -3.14
C MET A 59 -29.32 1.82 -3.13
N GLY A 60 -29.15 2.57 -4.21
CA GLY A 60 -29.67 3.95 -4.36
C GLY A 60 -28.69 5.05 -3.90
N LEU A 61 -27.49 4.70 -3.45
CA LEU A 61 -26.45 5.68 -3.15
C LEU A 61 -25.81 6.24 -4.43
N GLU A 62 -26.17 7.46 -4.81
CA GLU A 62 -25.49 8.20 -5.88
C GLU A 62 -24.43 9.16 -5.32
N ILE A 63 -23.16 8.84 -5.60
CA ILE A 63 -21.99 9.61 -5.20
C ILE A 63 -21.03 9.83 -6.37
N SER A 64 -20.41 11.00 -6.44
CA SER A 64 -19.34 11.28 -7.40
C SER A 64 -18.00 10.72 -6.91
N LYS A 65 -17.08 10.42 -7.82
CA LYS A 65 -15.72 9.94 -7.46
C LYS A 65 -14.96 10.92 -6.55
N SER A 66 -15.13 12.22 -6.75
CA SER A 66 -14.48 13.26 -5.93
C SER A 66 -15.03 13.27 -4.51
N ALA A 67 -16.36 13.25 -4.34
CA ALA A 67 -17.00 13.20 -3.04
C ALA A 67 -16.66 11.90 -2.30
N PHE A 68 -16.58 10.77 -3.01
CA PHE A 68 -16.16 9.50 -2.43
C PHE A 68 -14.70 9.54 -1.97
N HIS A 69 -13.79 10.09 -2.79
CA HIS A 69 -12.38 10.25 -2.41
C HIS A 69 -12.22 11.13 -1.16
N GLU A 70 -12.93 12.26 -1.10
CA GLU A 70 -12.90 13.15 0.05
C GLU A 70 -13.42 12.45 1.31
N PHE A 71 -14.53 11.72 1.20
CA PHE A 71 -15.10 10.94 2.30
C PHE A 71 -14.15 9.84 2.79
N ALA A 72 -13.53 9.10 1.87
CA ALA A 72 -12.56 8.06 2.21
C ALA A 72 -11.33 8.64 2.93
N LYS A 73 -10.82 9.79 2.46
CA LYS A 73 -9.64 10.45 3.03
C LYS A 73 -9.94 11.09 4.40
N THR A 74 -11.02 11.85 4.51
CA THR A 74 -11.29 12.70 5.67
C THR A 74 -12.07 11.97 6.76
N LYS A 75 -13.18 11.31 6.39
CA LYS A 75 -14.10 10.67 7.33
C LYS A 75 -13.71 9.24 7.64
N CYS A 76 -13.32 8.47 6.63
CA CYS A 76 -12.86 7.10 6.83
C CYS A 76 -11.41 7.03 7.31
N ARG A 77 -10.64 8.13 7.17
CA ARG A 77 -9.20 8.20 7.48
C ARG A 77 -8.45 7.07 6.78
N ILE A 78 -8.75 6.84 5.50
CA ILE A 78 -8.07 5.86 4.65
C ILE A 78 -7.13 6.63 3.70
N SER A 79 -5.93 6.12 3.52
CA SER A 79 -4.90 6.73 2.66
C SER A 79 -4.30 5.71 1.71
N CYS A 80 -4.02 6.15 0.48
CA CYS A 80 -3.30 5.35 -0.50
C CYS A 80 -1.81 5.33 -0.14
N LYS A 81 -1.25 4.14 0.08
CA LYS A 81 0.16 3.96 0.45
C LYS A 81 0.83 3.00 -0.52
N ARG A 82 2.14 3.17 -0.69
CA ARG A 82 2.97 2.17 -1.39
C ARG A 82 2.98 0.89 -0.56
N ALA A 83 2.55 -0.22 -1.15
CA ALA A 83 2.61 -1.53 -0.51
C ALA A 83 4.08 -1.92 -0.32
N HIS A 84 4.46 -2.28 0.90
CA HIS A 84 5.83 -2.70 1.19
C HIS A 84 5.87 -4.21 1.38
N PHE A 85 6.41 -4.89 0.38
CA PHE A 85 6.74 -6.31 0.44
C PHE A 85 8.07 -6.46 1.16
N GLN A 86 8.09 -7.10 2.33
CA GLN A 86 9.34 -7.41 3.04
C GLN A 86 9.37 -8.91 3.32
N PRO A 87 10.36 -9.65 2.81
CA PRO A 87 10.55 -11.04 3.20
C PRO A 87 10.83 -11.11 4.71
N GLU A 88 10.07 -11.94 5.42
CA GLU A 88 10.19 -12.12 6.88
C GLU A 88 11.61 -12.58 7.28
N GLU A 89 12.26 -13.34 6.41
CA GLU A 89 13.62 -13.88 6.60
C GLU A 89 14.72 -12.81 6.72
N ARG A 90 14.46 -11.57 6.29
CA ARG A 90 15.49 -10.50 6.26
C ARG A 90 15.85 -9.94 7.64
N ASN A 91 15.00 -10.15 8.65
CA ASN A 91 15.16 -9.57 10.00
C ASN A 91 15.58 -10.58 11.08
N ASN A 92 16.04 -11.79 10.72
CA ASN A 92 16.65 -12.71 11.68
C ASN A 92 17.97 -12.11 12.21
N LEU A 93 18.19 -12.17 13.53
CA LEU A 93 19.42 -11.73 14.20
C LEU A 93 20.67 -12.36 13.58
N GLU A 94 20.62 -13.64 13.22
CA GLU A 94 21.73 -14.34 12.58
C GLU A 94 22.09 -13.75 11.21
N LYS A 95 21.08 -13.38 10.41
CA LYS A 95 21.28 -12.74 9.10
C LYS A 95 21.78 -11.30 9.23
N ILE A 96 21.46 -10.62 10.33
CA ILE A 96 22.01 -9.31 10.65
C ILE A 96 23.50 -9.45 10.98
N GLN A 97 23.86 -10.41 11.84
CA GLN A 97 25.26 -10.67 12.20
C GLN A 97 26.10 -11.07 10.99
N LEU A 98 25.61 -11.99 10.15
CA LEU A 98 26.29 -12.40 8.91
C LEU A 98 26.57 -11.22 7.96
N ARG A 99 25.63 -10.27 7.85
CA ARG A 99 25.87 -9.06 7.03
C ARG A 99 26.92 -8.15 7.66
N TYR A 100 26.92 -8.02 8.99
CA TYR A 100 27.92 -7.24 9.70
C TYR A 100 29.33 -7.83 9.51
N ASP A 101 29.47 -9.14 9.71
CA ASP A 101 30.75 -9.84 9.56
C ASP A 101 31.25 -9.78 8.11
N TRP A 102 30.34 -9.91 7.14
CA TRP A 102 30.68 -9.76 5.72
C TRP A 102 31.21 -8.36 5.40
N VAL A 103 30.54 -7.30 5.87
CA VAL A 103 31.02 -5.92 5.67
C VAL A 103 32.39 -5.71 6.33
N LYS A 104 32.57 -6.20 7.56
CA LYS A 104 33.85 -6.10 8.28
C LYS A 104 34.98 -6.84 7.58
N HIS A 105 34.69 -8.01 7.01
CA HIS A 105 35.67 -8.76 6.24
C HIS A 105 36.13 -7.97 5.00
N TRP A 106 35.21 -7.46 4.20
CA TRP A 106 35.56 -6.73 2.97
C TRP A 106 36.15 -5.33 3.22
N GLU A 107 35.78 -4.68 4.33
CA GLU A 107 36.41 -3.43 4.78
C GLU A 107 37.93 -3.61 5.04
N SER A 108 38.37 -4.82 5.37
CA SER A 108 39.79 -5.14 5.58
C SER A 108 40.57 -5.46 4.29
N THR A 109 39.91 -5.42 3.12
CA THR A 109 40.50 -5.74 1.81
C THR A 109 40.63 -4.49 0.94
N ASP A 110 41.31 -4.59 -0.21
CA ASP A 110 41.42 -3.52 -1.22
C ASP A 110 40.16 -3.39 -2.11
N LEU A 111 38.99 -3.77 -1.56
CA LEU A 111 37.74 -3.72 -2.31
C LEU A 111 37.24 -2.28 -2.38
N ASP A 112 37.06 -1.79 -3.61
CA ASP A 112 36.51 -0.47 -3.90
C ASP A 112 35.30 -0.62 -4.82
N PHE A 113 34.11 -0.42 -4.23
CA PHE A 113 32.84 -0.50 -4.93
C PHE A 113 32.73 0.50 -6.10
N GLU A 114 33.55 1.55 -6.12
CA GLU A 114 33.56 2.58 -7.15
C GLU A 114 34.58 2.35 -8.29
N SER A 115 35.51 1.40 -8.15
CA SER A 115 36.55 1.21 -9.17
C SER A 115 36.83 -0.25 -9.57
N ASN A 116 36.69 -1.22 -8.67
CA ASN A 116 37.13 -2.60 -8.92
C ASN A 116 36.05 -3.67 -8.78
N CYS A 117 34.77 -3.27 -8.71
CA CYS A 117 33.65 -4.18 -8.52
C CYS A 117 32.69 -4.24 -9.73
N VAL A 118 32.22 -5.46 -10.03
CA VAL A 118 31.08 -5.72 -10.90
C VAL A 118 29.99 -6.41 -10.09
N PHE A 119 28.81 -5.81 -10.05
CA PHE A 119 27.62 -6.33 -9.37
C PHE A 119 26.78 -7.13 -10.36
N ILE A 120 26.41 -8.34 -9.96
CA ILE A 120 25.58 -9.24 -10.77
C ILE A 120 24.31 -9.51 -9.98
N ASP A 121 23.15 -9.29 -10.61
CA ASP A 121 21.85 -9.61 -10.01
C ASP A 121 20.86 -10.12 -11.05
N GLU A 122 19.82 -10.81 -10.53
CA GLU A 122 18.72 -11.34 -11.30
C GLU A 122 17.42 -10.59 -10.96
N ALA A 123 16.79 -10.00 -11.97
CA ALA A 123 15.48 -9.38 -11.85
C ALA A 123 14.41 -10.19 -12.58
N GLY A 124 13.50 -10.80 -11.82
CA GLY A 124 12.31 -11.47 -12.35
C GLY A 124 11.19 -10.49 -12.66
N PHE A 125 10.78 -10.42 -13.93
CA PHE A 125 9.64 -9.64 -14.40
C PHE A 125 8.43 -10.56 -14.60
N HIS A 126 7.47 -10.44 -13.70
CA HIS A 126 6.17 -11.09 -13.88
C HIS A 126 5.31 -10.27 -14.83
N ILE A 127 4.82 -10.90 -15.90
CA ILE A 127 3.85 -10.28 -16.83
C ILE A 127 2.59 -9.83 -16.07
N ASN A 128 2.22 -10.55 -15.00
CA ASN A 128 1.13 -10.17 -14.13
C ASN A 128 1.53 -9.13 -13.07
N MET A 129 2.01 -7.96 -13.51
CA MET A 129 2.36 -6.85 -12.61
C MET A 129 1.11 -6.43 -11.81
N LYS A 130 1.15 -6.59 -10.49
CA LYS A 130 0.09 -6.11 -9.60
C LYS A 130 0.33 -4.66 -9.17
N ARG A 131 -0.73 -3.96 -8.78
CA ARG A 131 -0.64 -2.56 -8.32
C ARG A 131 0.27 -2.47 -7.10
N SER A 132 1.24 -1.56 -7.15
CA SER A 132 2.17 -1.23 -6.06
C SER A 132 1.56 -0.33 -4.98
N PHE A 133 0.31 0.10 -5.17
CA PHE A 133 -0.42 0.99 -4.27
C PHE A 133 -1.70 0.32 -3.79
N ALA A 134 -1.92 0.39 -2.48
CA ALA A 134 -3.09 -0.12 -1.80
C ALA A 134 -3.61 0.92 -0.80
N TRP A 135 -4.91 0.87 -0.51
CA TRP A 135 -5.53 1.72 0.51
C TRP A 135 -5.47 1.05 1.87
N SER A 136 -5.16 1.81 2.91
CA SER A 136 -5.14 1.34 4.29
C SER A 136 -5.50 2.49 5.23
N LYS A 137 -5.91 2.19 6.46
CA LYS A 137 -6.16 3.22 7.47
C LYS A 137 -4.93 4.08 7.71
N VAL A 138 -5.17 5.34 8.06
CA VAL A 138 -4.11 6.25 8.51
C VAL A 138 -3.51 5.67 9.80
N GLY A 139 -2.18 5.60 9.86
CA GLY A 139 -1.45 4.93 10.94
C GLY A 139 -1.12 3.45 10.71
N THR A 140 -1.80 2.73 9.80
CA THR A 140 -1.52 1.30 9.55
C THR A 140 -0.76 1.06 8.25
N ARG A 141 -0.02 -0.04 8.18
CA ARG A 141 0.71 -0.44 6.97
C ARG A 141 -0.25 -1.12 5.98
N ALA A 142 -0.21 -0.72 4.71
CA ALA A 142 -0.94 -1.42 3.66
C ALA A 142 -0.20 -2.70 3.31
N VAL A 143 -0.81 -3.86 3.58
CA VAL A 143 -0.28 -5.19 3.27
C VAL A 143 -1.17 -5.82 2.22
N VAL A 144 -0.56 -6.40 1.19
CA VAL A 144 -1.28 -7.07 0.10
C VAL A 144 -0.82 -8.53 0.04
N LYS A 145 -1.71 -9.50 0.27
CA LYS A 145 -1.44 -10.92 0.04
C LYS A 145 -1.69 -11.26 -1.41
N THR A 146 -0.78 -12.01 -2.01
CA THR A 146 -0.81 -12.29 -3.44
C THR A 146 -0.87 -13.80 -3.67
N PRO A 147 -1.86 -14.33 -4.41
CA PRO A 147 -1.82 -15.72 -4.85
C PRO A 147 -0.64 -15.94 -5.79
N LYS A 148 0.13 -17.03 -5.58
CA LYS A 148 1.22 -17.44 -6.47
C LYS A 148 0.65 -17.84 -7.84
N THR A 149 0.55 -16.90 -8.76
CA THR A 149 0.06 -17.16 -10.11
C THR A 149 1.24 -17.60 -10.99
N LYS A 150 1.20 -18.81 -11.56
CA LYS A 150 2.19 -19.28 -12.53
C LYS A 150 1.98 -18.57 -13.88
N SER A 151 2.37 -17.30 -14.00
CA SER A 151 2.56 -16.68 -15.32
C SER A 151 3.99 -16.90 -15.78
N LYS A 152 4.23 -16.81 -17.10
CA LYS A 152 5.60 -16.69 -17.62
C LYS A 152 6.27 -15.51 -16.91
N MET A 153 7.39 -15.79 -16.25
CA MET A 153 8.30 -14.82 -15.66
C MET A 153 9.42 -14.66 -16.67
N THR A 154 9.72 -13.43 -17.06
CA THR A 154 10.92 -13.13 -17.83
C THR A 154 11.99 -12.72 -16.86
N THR A 155 13.10 -13.43 -16.86
CA THR A 155 14.22 -13.09 -15.99
C THR A 155 15.22 -12.24 -16.79
N ILE A 156 15.73 -11.18 -16.17
CA ILE A 156 16.86 -10.42 -16.70
C ILE A 156 18.04 -10.58 -15.75
N LEU A 157 19.14 -11.10 -16.26
CA LEU A 157 20.43 -11.14 -15.59
C LEU A 157 21.20 -9.88 -16.00
N GLY A 158 21.58 -9.06 -15.03
CA GLY A 158 22.32 -7.83 -15.24
C GLY A 158 23.67 -7.88 -14.54
N ALA A 159 24.71 -7.42 -15.22
CA ALA A 159 26.01 -7.12 -14.63
C ALA A 159 26.29 -5.63 -14.80
N ILE A 160 26.54 -4.91 -13.70
CA ILE A 160 26.81 -3.47 -13.69
C ILE A 160 28.07 -3.16 -12.91
N SER A 161 28.75 -2.08 -13.28
CA SER A 161 29.87 -1.50 -12.54
C SER A 161 29.66 0.02 -12.43
N PRO A 162 30.52 0.71 -11.67
CA PRO A 162 30.53 2.18 -11.59
C PRO A 162 30.69 2.86 -12.95
N PHE A 163 31.27 2.15 -13.93
CA PHE A 163 31.48 2.63 -15.29
C PHE A 163 30.27 2.37 -16.21
N GLY A 164 29.25 1.64 -15.75
CA GLY A 164 28.01 1.42 -16.49
C GLY A 164 27.58 -0.05 -16.55
N VAL A 165 26.75 -0.37 -17.54
CA VAL A 165 26.24 -1.73 -17.75
C VAL A 165 27.31 -2.56 -18.46
N VAL A 166 27.76 -3.64 -17.80
CA VAL A 166 28.76 -4.56 -18.34
C VAL A 166 28.08 -5.57 -19.27
N ASN A 167 26.95 -6.14 -18.85
CA ASN A 167 26.19 -7.09 -19.64
C ASN A 167 24.72 -7.14 -19.18
N MET A 168 23.82 -7.47 -20.09
CA MET A 168 22.42 -7.75 -19.79
C MET A 168 21.93 -8.90 -20.67
N LYS A 169 21.39 -9.93 -20.03
CA LYS A 169 20.87 -11.12 -20.70
C LYS A 169 19.44 -11.41 -20.25
N ILE A 170 18.57 -11.68 -21.20
CA ILE A 170 17.23 -12.20 -20.94
C ILE A 170 17.31 -13.73 -20.86
N ALA A 171 16.75 -14.30 -19.81
CA ALA A 171 16.69 -15.73 -19.53
C ALA A 171 15.25 -16.26 -19.58
#